data_AF-A0A8J5UBX8-F1
#
_entry.id   AF-A0A8J5UBX8-F1
#
_cell.length_a   1.000
_cell.length_b   1.000
_cell.length_c   1.000
_cell.angle_alpha   90.00
_cell.angle_beta   90.00
_cell.angle_gamma   90.00
#
_symmetry.space_group_name_H-M   'P 1'
#
loop_
_entity.id
_entity.type
_entity.pdbx_description
1 polymer ?
#
loop_
_entity_poly.entity_id
_entity_poly.type
_entity_poly.pdbx_seq_one_letter_code
_entity_poly.pdbx_strand_id
1 'polypeptide(L)'
;MPRMNLGLPYNHCSHSPCPAGFQSSNLLRCGACQTVKYCGKPHQKADRPRHKVQCVPIKQTKDKLTEEELKLRANPGDDTNGNPFDNSVGLFWFFKSTRPYMQARHDYISAILNVRTGEAVEIALKESLDLLRLCRGDNLGVRSQVPALYLRLGKDQEAYDFIKWYAVKGDSNYDWRDMSLPFLDLKGEDAFEAVTEKPYYYDVSFKMALTLIKIRLMKDLESLQGFLQKKPNATGEERYDYLQEEAMSDILLQRADIVAKDDYKDLIPELKRQVLQLYKMVKEDNKHIWPGIENPNLYAYDVPTAYSPGSREEAVLIFRNSWYSWSETEPAISYIRGVIKNDR
;
A
#
# COMPACT_ATOMS: atom_id res chain seq x y z
N MET A 1 9.62 -6.86 14.35
CA MET A 1 10.21 -5.61 13.84
C MET A 1 9.46 -4.44 14.46
N PRO A 2 10.17 -3.45 15.03
CA PRO A 2 9.55 -2.16 15.32
C PRO A 2 8.92 -1.61 14.03
N ARG A 3 7.71 -1.08 14.14
CA ARG A 3 6.94 -0.58 12.99
C ARG A 3 7.41 0.84 12.69
N MET A 4 7.67 1.16 11.42
CA MET A 4 8.11 2.49 11.01
C MET A 4 7.12 3.57 11.43
N ASN A 5 7.62 4.69 11.95
CA ASN A 5 6.81 5.78 12.48
C ASN A 5 6.27 6.69 11.36
N LEU A 6 5.36 6.16 10.54
CA LEU A 6 4.72 6.89 9.45
C LEU A 6 3.48 7.69 9.88
N GLY A 7 3.28 7.93 11.18
CA GLY A 7 2.10 8.63 11.70
C GLY A 7 0.76 7.90 11.52
N LEU A 8 0.76 6.69 10.96
CA LEU A 8 -0.42 5.81 10.86
C LEU A 8 -0.72 5.21 12.25
N PRO A 9 -1.84 5.58 12.90
CA PRO A 9 -2.07 5.15 14.27
C PRO A 9 -2.36 3.64 14.31
N TYR A 10 -1.71 2.95 15.24
CA TYR A 10 -1.77 1.51 15.40
C TYR A 10 -1.93 1.14 16.88
N ASN A 11 -2.64 0.06 17.18
CA ASN A 11 -2.92 -0.39 18.56
C ASN A 11 -3.46 0.72 19.48
N HIS A 12 -4.22 1.66 18.93
CA HIS A 12 -4.73 2.82 19.66
C HIS A 12 -6.22 2.67 19.97
N CYS A 13 -6.63 3.28 21.08
CA CYS A 13 -8.04 3.47 21.37
C CYS A 13 -8.62 4.51 20.41
N SER A 14 -9.69 4.16 19.70
CA SER A 14 -10.31 5.06 18.72
C SER A 14 -11.12 6.20 19.36
N HIS A 15 -11.39 6.15 20.67
CA HIS A 15 -11.97 7.28 21.40
C HIS A 15 -10.89 8.32 21.73
N SER A 16 -11.19 9.61 21.46
CA SER A 16 -10.33 10.74 21.82
C SER A 16 -11.13 11.79 22.61
N PRO A 17 -10.61 12.31 23.74
CA PRO A 17 -9.33 11.96 24.37
C PRO A 17 -9.41 10.62 25.13
N CYS A 18 -8.31 9.85 25.13
CA CYS A 18 -8.17 8.62 25.90
C CYS A 18 -6.93 8.70 26.81
N PRO A 19 -7.08 8.76 28.15
CA PRO A 19 -5.96 8.95 29.07
C PRO A 19 -5.01 7.76 29.16
N ALA A 20 -5.43 6.56 28.74
CA ALA A 20 -4.56 5.38 28.71
C ALA A 20 -3.44 5.46 27.65
N GLY A 21 -3.44 6.48 26.78
CA GLY A 21 -2.36 6.67 25.81
C GLY A 21 -2.31 5.62 24.69
N PHE A 22 -1.47 5.88 23.69
CA PHE A 22 -1.69 5.52 22.28
C PHE A 22 -1.56 4.04 21.88
N GLN A 23 -1.00 3.16 22.72
CA GLN A 23 -0.63 1.81 22.28
C GLN A 23 -0.79 0.78 23.40
N SER A 24 -1.88 0.01 23.38
CA SER A 24 -2.03 -1.16 24.26
C SER A 24 -2.33 -2.40 23.43
N SER A 25 -1.66 -3.51 23.75
CA SER A 25 -1.95 -4.82 23.13
C SER A 25 -3.30 -5.40 23.60
N ASN A 26 -3.84 -4.91 24.72
CA ASN A 26 -5.04 -5.42 25.36
C ASN A 26 -6.33 -4.70 24.92
N LEU A 27 -6.29 -3.95 23.82
CA LEU A 27 -7.49 -3.25 23.34
C LEU A 27 -8.52 -4.23 22.74
N LEU A 28 -9.78 -3.97 23.07
CA LEU A 28 -10.91 -4.73 22.55
C LEU A 28 -11.31 -4.20 21.18
N ARG A 29 -11.45 -5.10 20.20
CA ARG A 29 -12.01 -4.76 18.90
C ARG A 29 -13.50 -4.46 19.02
N CYS A 30 -14.01 -3.56 18.19
CA CYS A 30 -15.44 -3.36 18.03
C CYS A 30 -16.11 -4.67 17.58
N GLY A 31 -17.06 -5.17 18.38
CA GLY A 31 -17.76 -6.43 18.10
C GLY A 31 -18.40 -6.53 16.71
N ALA A 32 -18.84 -5.40 16.15
CA ALA A 32 -19.49 -5.33 14.85
C ALA A 32 -18.51 -5.29 13.68
N CYS A 33 -17.70 -4.23 13.57
CA CYS A 33 -16.82 -4.03 12.41
C CYS A 33 -15.47 -4.77 12.52
N GLN A 34 -15.06 -5.16 13.73
CA GLN A 34 -13.79 -5.82 14.04
C GLN A 34 -12.51 -5.08 13.57
N THR A 35 -12.65 -3.80 13.21
CA THR A 35 -11.59 -2.99 12.61
C THR A 35 -11.00 -1.99 13.60
N VAL A 36 -11.84 -1.25 14.34
CA VAL A 36 -11.39 -0.28 15.36
C VAL A 36 -11.26 -0.91 16.74
N LYS A 37 -10.48 -0.29 17.62
CA LYS A 37 -10.10 -0.80 18.94
C LYS A 37 -10.42 0.20 20.06
N TYR A 38 -10.71 -0.31 21.26
CA TYR A 38 -11.04 0.48 22.44
C TYR A 38 -10.45 -0.10 23.71
N CYS A 39 -10.12 0.74 24.69
CA CYS A 39 -9.69 0.26 26.03
C CYS A 39 -10.79 -0.54 26.75
N GLY A 40 -12.06 -0.30 26.39
CA GLY A 40 -13.19 -0.97 27.00
C GLY A 40 -14.52 -0.47 26.47
N LYS A 41 -15.61 -1.06 26.98
CA LYS A 41 -16.99 -0.69 26.63
C LYS A 41 -17.31 0.81 26.81
N PRO A 42 -16.81 1.53 27.84
CA PRO A 42 -17.10 2.96 27.99
C PRO A 42 -16.63 3.80 26.79
N HIS A 43 -15.39 3.63 26.35
CA HIS A 43 -14.84 4.34 25.18
C HIS A 43 -15.55 3.97 23.89
N GLN A 44 -15.90 2.69 23.71
CA GLN A 44 -16.71 2.26 22.57
C GLN A 44 -18.09 2.94 22.55
N LYS A 45 -18.76 3.03 23.71
CA LYS A 45 -20.07 3.69 23.81
C LYS A 45 -19.98 5.18 23.53
N ALA A 46 -18.93 5.83 24.02
CA ALA A 46 -18.68 7.26 23.80
C ALA A 46 -18.35 7.59 22.34
N ASP A 47 -17.54 6.74 21.67
CA ASP A 47 -17.16 6.94 20.27
C ASP A 47 -18.26 6.51 19.27
N ARG A 48 -19.26 5.74 19.72
CA ARG A 48 -20.33 5.18 18.87
C ARG A 48 -20.98 6.19 17.90
N PRO A 49 -21.35 7.42 18.30
CA PRO A 49 -21.99 8.37 17.39
C PRO A 49 -21.11 8.72 16.18
N ARG A 50 -19.80 8.87 16.40
CA ARG A 50 -18.81 9.18 15.36
C ARG A 50 -18.43 7.93 14.56
N HIS A 51 -18.16 6.82 15.23
CA HIS A 51 -17.73 5.58 14.60
C HIS A 51 -18.83 4.90 13.78
N LYS A 52 -20.12 5.09 14.11
CA LYS A 52 -21.25 4.41 13.44
C LYS A 52 -21.21 4.53 11.92
N VAL A 53 -20.81 5.70 11.38
CA VAL A 53 -20.77 5.97 9.94
C VAL A 53 -19.78 5.05 9.20
N GLN A 54 -18.69 4.66 9.85
CA GLN A 54 -17.71 3.68 9.31
C GLN A 54 -18.10 2.25 9.71
N CYS A 55 -18.58 2.06 10.94
CA CYS A 55 -18.90 0.75 11.51
C CYS A 55 -19.96 -0.01 10.71
N VAL A 56 -21.05 0.68 10.34
CA VAL A 56 -22.19 0.05 9.68
C VAL A 56 -21.82 -0.47 8.28
N PRO A 57 -21.21 0.34 7.38
CA PRO A 57 -20.77 -0.16 6.07
C PRO A 57 -19.78 -1.32 6.17
N ILE A 58 -18.81 -1.27 7.09
CA ILE A 58 -17.83 -2.34 7.29
C ILE A 58 -18.52 -3.63 7.75
N LYS A 59 -19.47 -3.54 8.68
CA LYS A 59 -20.24 -4.71 9.13
C LYS A 59 -21.06 -5.29 7.97
N GLN A 60 -21.79 -4.45 7.25
CA GLN A 60 -22.67 -4.89 6.15
C GLN A 60 -21.88 -5.58 5.03
N THR A 61 -20.77 -4.98 4.60
CA THR A 61 -19.91 -5.57 3.55
C THR A 61 -19.23 -6.86 4.02
N LYS A 62 -18.81 -6.94 5.29
CA LYS A 62 -18.29 -8.18 5.88
C LYS A 62 -19.33 -9.30 5.96
N ASP A 63 -20.54 -8.96 6.42
CA ASP A 63 -21.65 -9.92 6.49
C ASP A 63 -22.00 -10.41 5.08
N LYS A 64 -22.03 -9.50 4.09
CA LYS A 64 -22.28 -9.82 2.69
C LYS A 64 -21.20 -10.74 2.11
N LEU A 65 -19.92 -10.45 2.38
CA LEU A 65 -18.82 -11.32 1.99
C LEU A 65 -18.99 -12.73 2.57
N THR A 66 -19.34 -12.82 3.84
CA THR A 66 -19.58 -14.12 4.52
C THR A 66 -20.79 -14.84 3.91
N GLU A 67 -21.87 -14.12 3.63
CA GLU A 67 -23.07 -14.63 2.99
C GLU A 67 -22.77 -15.19 1.58
N GLU A 68 -22.06 -14.43 0.75
CA GLU A 68 -21.70 -14.86 -0.60
C GLU A 68 -20.71 -16.03 -0.59
N GLU A 69 -19.80 -16.10 0.38
CA GLU A 69 -18.93 -17.28 0.57
C GLU A 69 -19.76 -18.53 0.91
N LEU A 70 -20.66 -18.43 1.89
CA LEU A 70 -21.51 -19.56 2.31
C LEU A 70 -22.42 -20.02 1.16
N LYS A 71 -23.01 -19.08 0.42
CA LYS A 71 -23.81 -19.39 -0.77
C LYS A 71 -22.98 -20.13 -1.81
N LEU A 72 -21.79 -19.64 -2.12
CA LEU A 72 -20.91 -20.22 -3.13
C LEU A 72 -20.40 -21.62 -2.72
N ARG A 73 -20.18 -21.85 -1.42
CA ARG A 73 -19.83 -23.19 -0.90
C ARG A 73 -20.99 -24.17 -0.95
N ALA A 74 -22.20 -23.70 -0.63
CA ALA A 74 -23.40 -24.54 -0.64
C ALA A 74 -23.87 -24.85 -2.06
N ASN A 75 -23.83 -23.85 -2.95
CA ASN A 75 -24.32 -23.91 -4.32
C ASN A 75 -23.31 -23.22 -5.25
N PRO A 76 -22.26 -23.94 -5.69
CA PRO A 76 -21.15 -23.36 -6.45
C PRO A 76 -21.51 -22.87 -7.87
N GLY A 77 -22.67 -23.30 -8.37
CA GLY A 77 -23.23 -22.91 -9.66
C GLY A 77 -22.78 -23.83 -10.81
N ASP A 78 -23.65 -24.02 -11.79
CA ASP A 78 -23.47 -25.01 -12.87
C ASP A 78 -22.29 -24.70 -13.81
N ASP A 79 -21.81 -23.45 -13.82
CA ASP A 79 -20.63 -23.04 -14.58
C ASP A 79 -19.31 -23.39 -13.89
N THR A 80 -19.35 -23.87 -12.65
CA THR A 80 -18.18 -24.35 -11.91
C THR A 80 -18.17 -25.88 -11.85
N ASN A 81 -16.99 -26.49 -11.96
CA ASN A 81 -16.85 -27.94 -11.83
C ASN A 81 -16.63 -28.33 -10.36
N GLY A 82 -17.72 -28.35 -9.59
CA GLY A 82 -17.68 -28.61 -8.14
C GLY A 82 -17.31 -27.37 -7.32
N ASN A 83 -16.62 -27.55 -6.19
CA ASN A 83 -16.27 -26.44 -5.31
C ASN A 83 -15.23 -25.49 -5.96
N PRO A 84 -15.56 -24.22 -6.27
CA PRO A 84 -14.66 -23.31 -6.96
C PRO A 84 -13.44 -22.91 -6.11
N PHE A 85 -13.53 -23.03 -4.79
CA PHE A 85 -12.39 -22.78 -3.90
C PHE A 85 -11.28 -23.83 -4.05
N ASP A 86 -11.60 -25.00 -4.59
CA ASP A 86 -10.65 -26.08 -4.83
C ASP A 86 -10.20 -26.10 -6.28
N ASN A 87 -11.13 -25.92 -7.22
CA ASN A 87 -10.89 -26.18 -8.65
C ASN A 87 -10.79 -24.93 -9.53
N SER A 88 -11.14 -23.75 -9.03
CA SER A 88 -11.27 -22.52 -9.84
C SER A 88 -10.40 -21.36 -9.36
N VAL A 89 -9.55 -21.55 -8.35
CA VAL A 89 -8.62 -20.50 -7.87
C VAL A 89 -7.74 -20.00 -9.01
N GLY A 90 -7.57 -18.67 -9.10
CA GLY A 90 -6.91 -17.99 -10.21
C GLY A 90 -7.86 -17.60 -11.34
N LEU A 91 -9.01 -18.26 -11.43
CA LEU A 91 -9.98 -18.13 -12.51
C LEU A 91 -11.34 -17.60 -12.04
N PHE A 92 -11.46 -17.11 -10.81
CA PHE A 92 -12.74 -16.69 -10.22
C PHE A 92 -13.48 -15.63 -11.05
N TRP A 93 -12.82 -14.82 -11.86
CA TRP A 93 -13.56 -13.85 -12.68
C TRP A 93 -14.27 -14.47 -13.90
N PHE A 94 -13.78 -15.62 -14.38
CA PHE A 94 -14.32 -16.26 -15.58
C PHE A 94 -15.66 -16.96 -15.33
N PHE A 95 -15.91 -17.40 -14.10
CA PHE A 95 -17.18 -18.00 -13.69
C PHE A 95 -18.13 -16.91 -13.20
N LYS A 96 -19.37 -16.91 -13.68
CA LYS A 96 -20.40 -15.96 -13.27
C LYS A 96 -20.77 -16.17 -11.80
N SER A 97 -20.81 -17.42 -11.35
CA SER A 97 -21.24 -17.77 -9.99
C SER A 97 -20.30 -17.26 -8.89
N THR A 98 -19.02 -17.07 -9.19
CA THR A 98 -17.99 -16.58 -8.25
C THR A 98 -17.87 -15.06 -8.19
N ARG A 99 -18.42 -14.31 -9.17
CA ARG A 99 -18.30 -12.84 -9.23
C ARG A 99 -18.97 -12.11 -8.07
N PRO A 100 -20.16 -12.50 -7.58
CA PRO A 100 -20.77 -11.85 -6.41
C PRO A 100 -19.87 -11.90 -5.16
N TYR A 101 -19.18 -13.03 -4.93
CA TYR A 101 -18.21 -13.18 -3.85
C TYR A 101 -16.98 -12.30 -4.03
N MET A 102 -16.43 -12.25 -5.26
CA MET A 102 -15.30 -11.36 -5.59
C MET A 102 -15.66 -9.89 -5.37
N GLN A 103 -16.85 -9.46 -5.81
CA GLN A 103 -17.34 -8.09 -5.62
C GLN A 103 -17.55 -7.77 -4.14
N ALA A 104 -18.17 -8.68 -3.38
CA ALA A 104 -18.38 -8.48 -1.94
C ALA A 104 -17.06 -8.30 -1.18
N ARG A 105 -16.00 -9.01 -1.58
CA ARG A 105 -14.66 -8.85 -1.01
C ARG A 105 -14.04 -7.50 -1.37
N HIS A 106 -14.19 -7.05 -2.62
CA HIS A 106 -13.74 -5.72 -3.04
C HIS A 106 -14.48 -4.58 -2.31
N ASP A 107 -15.78 -4.71 -2.13
CA ASP A 107 -16.60 -3.74 -1.39
C ASP A 107 -16.19 -3.70 0.10
N TYR A 108 -15.82 -4.85 0.68
CA TYR A 108 -15.29 -4.92 2.04
C TYR A 108 -13.97 -4.17 2.19
N ILE A 109 -13.03 -4.34 1.25
CA ILE A 109 -11.77 -3.57 1.20
C ILE A 109 -12.07 -2.06 1.18
N SER A 110 -12.95 -1.65 0.27
CA SER A 110 -13.36 -0.25 0.11
C SER A 110 -13.97 0.32 1.40
N ALA A 111 -14.80 -0.45 2.10
CA ALA A 111 -15.39 -0.04 3.38
C ALA A 111 -14.34 0.11 4.48
N ILE A 112 -13.41 -0.85 4.61
CA ILE A 112 -12.35 -0.85 5.62
C ILE A 112 -11.42 0.35 5.45
N LEU A 113 -11.03 0.69 4.22
CA LEU A 113 -10.09 1.77 3.95
C LEU A 113 -10.62 3.17 4.31
N ASN A 114 -11.91 3.31 4.65
CA ASN A 114 -12.44 4.52 5.28
C ASN A 114 -11.98 4.70 6.74
N VAL A 115 -11.40 3.68 7.36
CA VAL A 115 -10.79 3.72 8.69
C VAL A 115 -9.28 3.90 8.53
N ARG A 116 -8.75 5.01 9.06
CA ARG A 116 -7.34 5.41 8.90
C ARG A 116 -6.46 4.87 10.02
N THR A 117 -6.38 3.55 10.13
CA THR A 117 -5.52 2.86 11.11
C THR A 117 -4.73 1.77 10.41
N GLY A 118 -3.58 1.38 10.94
CA GLY A 118 -2.83 0.31 10.26
C GLY A 118 -3.49 -1.05 10.37
N GLU A 119 -4.37 -1.32 11.36
CA GLU A 119 -5.17 -2.55 11.37
C GLU A 119 -6.10 -2.62 10.16
N ALA A 120 -6.71 -1.50 9.79
CA ALA A 120 -7.55 -1.41 8.61
C ALA A 120 -6.71 -1.66 7.34
N VAL A 121 -5.52 -1.05 7.25
CA VAL A 121 -4.60 -1.25 6.12
C VAL A 121 -4.12 -2.70 6.02
N GLU A 122 -3.79 -3.36 7.13
CA GLU A 122 -3.41 -4.78 7.14
C GLU A 122 -4.53 -5.69 6.65
N ILE A 123 -5.77 -5.45 7.10
CA ILE A 123 -6.92 -6.23 6.63
C ILE A 123 -7.12 -5.98 5.13
N ALA A 124 -7.13 -4.72 4.68
CA ALA A 124 -7.30 -4.37 3.28
C ALA A 124 -6.21 -4.96 2.38
N LEU A 125 -4.95 -4.94 2.82
CA LEU A 125 -3.83 -5.55 2.10
C LEU A 125 -4.02 -7.05 1.97
N LYS A 126 -4.36 -7.74 3.06
CA LYS A 126 -4.62 -9.19 3.04
C LYS A 126 -5.74 -9.54 2.06
N GLU A 127 -6.87 -8.84 2.15
CA GLU A 127 -8.02 -9.07 1.27
C GLU A 127 -7.70 -8.76 -0.20
N SER A 128 -6.86 -7.75 -0.47
CA SER A 128 -6.40 -7.43 -1.82
C SER A 128 -5.50 -8.52 -2.41
N LEU A 129 -4.54 -9.03 -1.62
CA LEU A 129 -3.67 -10.13 -2.05
C LEU A 129 -4.46 -11.43 -2.27
N ASP A 130 -5.48 -11.69 -1.44
CA ASP A 130 -6.38 -12.82 -1.66
C ASP A 130 -7.21 -12.67 -2.95
N LEU A 131 -7.68 -11.47 -3.27
CA LEU A 131 -8.36 -11.22 -4.56
C LEU A 131 -7.43 -11.50 -5.75
N LEU A 132 -6.17 -11.09 -5.67
CA LEU A 132 -5.16 -11.40 -6.69
C LEU A 132 -4.87 -12.90 -6.78
N ARG A 133 -4.87 -13.63 -5.67
CA ARG A 133 -4.76 -15.09 -5.67
C ARG A 133 -5.96 -15.76 -6.35
N LEU A 134 -7.17 -15.26 -6.09
CA LEU A 134 -8.42 -15.78 -6.68
C LEU A 134 -8.54 -15.41 -8.17
N CYS A 135 -7.95 -14.30 -8.59
CA CYS A 135 -7.92 -13.84 -9.97
C CYS A 135 -6.61 -13.10 -10.26
N ARG A 136 -5.58 -13.80 -10.77
CA ARG A 136 -4.28 -13.19 -11.07
C ARG A 136 -4.37 -12.14 -12.19
N GLY A 137 -5.35 -12.29 -13.08
CA GLY A 137 -5.69 -11.30 -14.11
C GLY A 137 -6.28 -9.99 -13.58
N ASP A 138 -6.67 -9.95 -12.29
CA ASP A 138 -7.11 -8.76 -11.56
C ASP A 138 -8.15 -7.91 -12.29
N ASN A 139 -9.27 -8.52 -12.64
CA ASN A 139 -10.37 -7.85 -13.32
C ASN A 139 -11.09 -6.79 -12.47
N LEU A 140 -10.80 -6.72 -11.17
CA LEU A 140 -11.30 -5.70 -10.24
C LEU A 140 -10.29 -4.56 -10.01
N GLY A 141 -9.10 -4.62 -10.61
CA GLY A 141 -8.09 -3.56 -10.54
C GLY A 141 -7.49 -3.35 -9.16
N VAL A 142 -7.46 -4.37 -8.30
CA VAL A 142 -6.93 -4.23 -6.93
C VAL A 142 -5.40 -4.14 -6.89
N ARG A 143 -4.69 -4.56 -7.94
CA ARG A 143 -3.22 -4.50 -7.97
C ARG A 143 -2.70 -3.07 -7.77
N SER A 144 -3.39 -2.08 -8.33
CA SER A 144 -2.96 -0.67 -8.34
C SER A 144 -2.89 -0.03 -6.95
N GLN A 145 -3.63 -0.53 -5.96
CA GLN A 145 -3.56 -0.02 -4.58
C GLN A 145 -2.58 -0.78 -3.68
N VAL A 146 -2.18 -2.00 -4.04
CA VAL A 146 -1.38 -2.89 -3.17
C VAL A 146 -0.05 -2.25 -2.74
N PRO A 147 0.76 -1.65 -3.64
CA PRO A 147 1.99 -0.99 -3.22
C PRO A 147 1.75 0.14 -2.21
N ALA A 148 0.71 0.96 -2.40
CA ALA A 148 0.39 2.02 -1.46
C ALA A 148 0.03 1.45 -0.07
N LEU A 149 -0.70 0.33 -0.01
CA LEU A 149 -1.02 -0.33 1.27
C LEU A 149 0.23 -0.86 1.98
N TYR A 150 1.18 -1.46 1.25
CA TYR A 150 2.48 -1.83 1.81
C TYR A 150 3.23 -0.62 2.37
N LEU A 151 3.30 0.48 1.60
CA LEU A 151 4.01 1.70 2.01
C LEU A 151 3.41 2.39 3.23
N ARG A 152 2.09 2.30 3.42
CA ARG A 152 1.44 2.78 4.66
C ARG A 152 1.81 1.95 5.89
N LEU A 153 2.17 0.69 5.69
CA LEU A 153 2.62 -0.22 6.75
C LEU A 153 4.14 -0.16 6.99
N GLY A 154 4.88 0.67 6.25
CA GLY A 154 6.35 0.74 6.29
C GLY A 154 7.01 -0.52 5.74
N LYS A 155 6.32 -1.25 4.85
CA LYS A 155 6.77 -2.47 4.17
C LYS A 155 7.27 -2.14 2.77
N ASP A 156 8.25 -1.26 2.72
CA ASP A 156 8.75 -0.68 1.48
C ASP A 156 9.50 -1.73 0.64
N GLN A 157 10.17 -2.70 1.28
CA GLN A 157 10.78 -3.83 0.58
C GLN A 157 9.73 -4.70 -0.14
N GLU A 158 8.65 -5.11 0.54
CA GLU A 158 7.61 -5.91 -0.13
C GLU A 158 6.83 -5.10 -1.18
N ALA A 159 6.67 -3.79 -0.99
CA ALA A 159 6.12 -2.91 -2.02
C ALA A 159 6.99 -2.92 -3.28
N TYR A 160 8.31 -2.81 -3.11
CA TYR A 160 9.28 -2.84 -4.19
C TYR A 160 9.29 -4.20 -4.90
N ASP A 161 9.35 -5.31 -4.16
CA ASP A 161 9.34 -6.67 -4.72
C ASP A 161 8.06 -6.93 -5.55
N PHE A 162 6.91 -6.45 -5.07
CA PHE A 162 5.63 -6.54 -5.78
C PHE A 162 5.67 -5.77 -7.10
N ILE A 163 6.14 -4.51 -7.07
CA ILE A 163 6.27 -3.66 -8.26
C ILE A 163 7.22 -4.31 -9.26
N LYS A 164 8.38 -4.81 -8.80
CA LYS A 164 9.38 -5.45 -9.65
C LYS A 164 8.84 -6.72 -10.30
N TRP A 165 8.09 -7.55 -9.58
CA TRP A 165 7.50 -8.76 -10.15
C TRP A 165 6.62 -8.43 -11.36
N TYR A 166 5.74 -7.42 -11.27
CA TYR A 166 4.93 -7.01 -12.41
C TYR A 166 5.75 -6.32 -13.51
N ALA A 167 6.83 -5.64 -13.17
CA ALA A 167 7.70 -4.99 -14.15
C ALA A 167 8.45 -5.99 -15.04
N VAL A 168 8.87 -7.14 -14.49
CA VAL A 168 9.81 -8.06 -15.16
C VAL A 168 9.30 -9.49 -15.38
N LYS A 169 8.31 -9.97 -14.61
CA LYS A 169 7.75 -11.33 -14.72
C LYS A 169 6.35 -11.35 -15.30
N GLY A 170 5.52 -10.39 -14.90
CA GLY A 170 4.26 -10.12 -15.57
C GLY A 170 4.57 -9.49 -16.93
N ASP A 171 4.66 -10.27 -17.99
CA ASP A 171 4.79 -9.78 -19.36
C ASP A 171 3.67 -10.34 -20.27
N SER A 172 3.71 -10.05 -21.58
CA SER A 172 2.74 -10.55 -22.58
C SER A 172 2.58 -12.06 -22.59
N ASN A 173 3.62 -12.79 -22.19
CA ASN A 173 3.71 -14.24 -22.30
C ASN A 173 3.34 -14.94 -21.00
N TYR A 174 3.15 -14.19 -19.91
CA TYR A 174 2.73 -14.76 -18.64
C TYR A 174 1.29 -15.27 -18.73
N ASP A 175 1.10 -16.58 -18.54
CA ASP A 175 -0.23 -17.16 -18.47
C ASP A 175 -0.87 -16.90 -17.10
N TRP A 176 -1.68 -15.84 -17.02
CA TRP A 176 -2.44 -15.46 -15.83
C TRP A 176 -3.39 -16.55 -15.31
N ARG A 177 -3.67 -17.59 -16.12
CA ARG A 177 -4.54 -18.71 -15.78
C ARG A 177 -3.79 -19.91 -15.23
N ASP A 178 -2.49 -20.01 -15.49
CA ASP A 178 -1.67 -21.10 -14.98
C ASP A 178 -1.26 -20.83 -13.53
N MET A 179 -1.90 -21.55 -12.61
CA MET A 179 -1.63 -21.44 -11.18
C MET A 179 -0.31 -22.09 -10.75
N SER A 180 0.31 -22.92 -11.60
CA SER A 180 1.62 -23.55 -11.34
C SER A 180 2.78 -22.58 -11.53
N LEU A 181 2.58 -21.50 -12.31
CA LEU A 181 3.59 -20.46 -12.49
C LEU A 181 3.82 -19.67 -11.20
N PRO A 182 5.08 -19.26 -10.92
CA PRO A 182 5.40 -18.40 -9.79
C PRO A 182 4.67 -17.06 -9.88
N PHE A 183 4.09 -16.62 -8.76
CA PHE A 183 3.29 -15.40 -8.70
C PHE A 183 3.62 -14.62 -7.42
N LEU A 184 4.08 -13.37 -7.58
CA LEU A 184 4.49 -12.48 -6.48
C LEU A 184 5.55 -13.11 -5.55
N ASP A 185 6.45 -13.89 -6.15
CA ASP A 185 7.45 -14.73 -5.49
C ASP A 185 8.81 -14.04 -5.32
N LEU A 186 9.00 -12.83 -5.86
CA LEU A 186 10.20 -12.04 -5.58
C LEU A 186 10.26 -11.63 -4.10
N LYS A 187 11.49 -11.66 -3.54
CA LYS A 187 11.79 -11.34 -2.14
C LYS A 187 13.16 -10.69 -2.00
N GLY A 188 13.22 -9.55 -1.33
CA GLY A 188 14.50 -8.89 -0.98
C GLY A 188 15.27 -8.40 -2.20
N GLU A 189 14.55 -7.97 -3.24
CA GLU A 189 15.15 -7.47 -4.47
C GLU A 189 15.87 -6.13 -4.24
N ASP A 190 16.86 -5.83 -5.09
CA ASP A 190 17.68 -4.63 -4.93
C ASP A 190 16.93 -3.33 -5.27
N ALA A 191 16.35 -2.69 -4.25
CA ALA A 191 15.65 -1.42 -4.38
C ALA A 191 16.55 -0.23 -4.80
N PHE A 192 17.87 -0.40 -4.94
CA PHE A 192 18.78 0.63 -5.48
C PHE A 192 18.98 0.54 -6.98
N GLU A 193 18.55 -0.56 -7.62
CA GLU A 193 18.74 -0.76 -9.05
C GLU A 193 18.07 0.35 -9.88
N ALA A 194 18.53 0.48 -11.12
CA ALA A 194 18.04 1.47 -12.07
C ALA A 194 16.54 1.31 -12.35
N VAL A 195 15.87 2.43 -12.61
CA VAL A 195 14.45 2.43 -12.99
C VAL A 195 14.29 1.73 -14.33
N THR A 196 13.40 0.74 -14.40
CA THR A 196 13.04 0.11 -15.68
C THR A 196 12.25 1.11 -16.52
N GLU A 197 12.75 1.46 -17.71
CA GLU A 197 12.16 2.51 -18.55
C GLU A 197 10.88 2.07 -19.26
N LYS A 198 10.83 0.82 -19.72
CA LYS A 198 9.69 0.25 -20.49
C LYS A 198 9.21 -1.08 -19.92
N PRO A 199 8.76 -1.11 -18.66
CA PRO A 199 8.18 -2.30 -18.07
C PRO A 199 6.85 -2.67 -18.77
N TYR A 200 6.56 -3.97 -18.89
CA TYR A 200 5.41 -4.44 -19.67
C TYR A 200 4.08 -4.20 -18.94
N TYR A 201 3.93 -4.71 -17.71
CA TYR A 201 2.77 -4.44 -16.86
C TYR A 201 3.11 -3.41 -15.79
N TYR A 202 3.02 -2.12 -16.13
CA TYR A 202 3.36 -1.03 -15.21
C TYR A 202 2.40 0.14 -15.31
N ASP A 203 1.42 0.13 -14.41
CA ASP A 203 0.48 1.23 -14.22
C ASP A 203 1.19 2.44 -13.58
N VAL A 204 0.71 3.65 -13.86
CA VAL A 204 1.14 4.89 -13.25
C VAL A 204 1.05 4.85 -11.72
N SER A 205 0.13 4.05 -11.15
CA SER A 205 0.10 3.78 -9.70
C SER A 205 1.39 3.13 -9.16
N PHE A 206 2.04 2.25 -9.94
CA PHE A 206 3.33 1.65 -9.57
C PHE A 206 4.47 2.66 -9.72
N LYS A 207 4.44 3.52 -10.74
CA LYS A 207 5.40 4.66 -10.85
C LYS A 207 5.30 5.57 -9.64
N MET A 208 4.07 5.87 -9.19
CA MET A 208 3.83 6.67 -7.98
C MET A 208 4.39 6.00 -6.72
N ALA A 209 4.11 4.72 -6.51
CA ALA A 209 4.64 3.99 -5.36
C ALA A 209 6.17 3.86 -5.40
N LEU A 210 6.75 3.55 -6.56
CA LEU A 210 8.20 3.47 -6.74
C LEU A 210 8.88 4.83 -6.50
N THR A 211 8.26 5.93 -6.93
CA THR A 211 8.76 7.28 -6.64
C THR A 211 8.85 7.51 -5.13
N LEU A 212 7.81 7.13 -4.38
CA LEU A 212 7.79 7.26 -2.92
C LEU A 212 8.87 6.39 -2.25
N ILE A 213 9.05 5.14 -2.70
CA ILE A 213 10.10 4.23 -2.22
C ILE A 213 11.48 4.87 -2.40
N LYS A 214 11.77 5.36 -3.62
CA LYS A 214 13.07 5.98 -3.94
C LYS A 214 13.32 7.26 -3.12
N ILE A 215 12.28 8.06 -2.86
CA ILE A 215 12.39 9.24 -2.00
C ILE A 215 12.66 8.85 -0.54
N ARG A 216 11.91 7.89 0.02
CA ARG A 216 12.11 7.41 1.40
C ARG A 216 13.51 6.85 1.59
N LEU A 217 13.94 5.98 0.69
CA LEU A 217 15.28 5.40 0.70
C LEU A 217 16.39 6.46 0.61
N MET A 218 16.22 7.46 -0.26
CA MET A 218 17.15 8.59 -0.37
C MET A 218 17.21 9.39 0.93
N LYS A 219 16.06 9.66 1.55
CA LYS A 219 15.98 10.41 2.80
C LYS A 219 16.54 9.65 3.99
N ASP A 220 16.34 8.35 4.05
CA ASP A 220 16.94 7.50 5.07
C ASP A 220 18.48 7.50 4.96
N LEU A 221 19.03 7.45 3.73
CA LEU A 221 20.46 7.62 3.51
C LEU A 221 20.97 9.03 3.84
N GLU A 222 20.24 10.10 3.49
CA GLU A 222 20.60 11.47 3.89
C GLU A 222 20.63 11.61 5.43
N SER A 223 19.67 10.98 6.12
CA SER A 223 19.58 10.96 7.58
C SER A 223 20.78 10.22 8.20
N LEU A 224 21.05 8.99 7.73
CA LEU A 224 22.17 8.18 8.19
C LEU A 224 23.53 8.83 7.88
N GLN A 225 23.67 9.51 6.73
CA GLN A 225 24.86 10.30 6.41
C GLN A 225 25.09 11.41 7.45
N GLY A 226 24.03 12.12 7.84
CA GLY A 226 24.07 13.16 8.87
C GLY A 226 24.43 12.62 10.25
N PHE A 227 23.95 11.41 10.58
CA PHE A 227 24.35 10.70 11.80
C PHE A 227 25.86 10.38 11.80
N LEU A 228 26.39 9.81 10.71
CA LEU A 228 27.82 9.50 10.58
C LEU A 228 28.71 10.74 10.61
N GLN A 229 28.24 11.89 10.11
CA GLN A 229 28.99 13.15 10.24
C GLN A 229 29.12 13.61 11.70
N LYS A 230 28.10 13.36 12.53
CA LYS A 230 28.13 13.68 13.97
C LYS A 230 28.89 12.63 14.78
N LYS A 231 28.86 11.37 14.31
CA LYS A 231 29.51 10.22 14.95
C LYS A 231 30.28 9.38 13.92
N PRO A 232 31.48 9.83 13.49
CA PRO A 232 32.22 9.17 12.40
C PRO A 232 32.61 7.71 12.67
N ASN A 233 32.82 7.37 13.94
CA ASN A 233 33.21 6.03 14.38
C ASN A 233 32.02 5.17 14.85
N ALA A 234 30.79 5.48 14.40
CA ALA A 234 29.61 4.72 14.80
C ALA A 234 29.74 3.25 14.40
N THR A 235 29.49 2.36 15.36
CA THR A 235 29.51 0.90 15.12
C THR A 235 28.35 0.48 14.22
N GLY A 236 28.41 -0.74 13.67
CA GLY A 236 27.28 -1.28 12.91
C GLY A 236 25.98 -1.31 13.72
N GLU A 237 26.06 -1.72 14.99
CA GLU A 237 24.92 -1.74 15.92
C GLU A 237 24.30 -0.35 16.09
N GLU A 238 25.11 0.67 16.34
CA GLU A 238 24.63 2.04 16.51
C GLU A 238 23.97 2.61 15.25
N ARG A 239 24.41 2.20 14.06
CA ARG A 239 23.77 2.56 12.79
C ARG A 239 22.40 1.88 12.64
N TYR A 240 22.28 0.62 13.06
CA TYR A 240 21.02 -0.11 13.03
C TYR A 240 20.01 0.42 14.05
N ASP A 241 20.46 0.73 15.27
CA ASP A 241 19.61 1.35 16.29
C ASP A 241 19.06 2.69 15.77
N TYR A 242 19.94 3.52 15.18
CA TYR A 242 19.53 4.76 14.55
C TYR A 242 18.47 4.56 13.45
N LEU A 243 18.69 3.58 12.55
CA LEU A 243 17.72 3.28 11.49
C LEU A 243 16.39 2.76 12.04
N GLN A 244 16.39 1.96 13.09
CA GLN A 244 15.15 1.48 13.71
C GLN A 244 14.29 2.60 14.29
N GLU A 245 14.92 3.69 14.73
CA GLU A 245 14.23 4.86 15.30
C GLU A 245 13.81 5.87 14.23
N GLU A 246 14.68 6.13 13.24
CA GLU A 246 14.57 7.30 12.36
C GLU A 246 14.19 6.97 10.91
N ALA A 247 14.35 5.72 10.45
CA ALA A 247 14.07 5.37 9.06
C ALA A 247 12.56 5.38 8.75
N MET A 248 12.23 5.77 7.52
CA MET A 248 10.87 5.70 6.99
C MET A 248 10.60 4.39 6.25
N SER A 249 11.65 3.72 5.77
CA SER A 249 11.61 2.48 5.00
C SER A 249 12.37 1.35 5.70
N ASP A 250 11.90 0.12 5.55
CA ASP A 250 12.54 -1.08 6.10
C ASP A 250 13.66 -1.65 5.22
N ILE A 251 13.92 -1.06 4.05
CA ILE A 251 14.90 -1.55 3.08
C ILE A 251 16.32 -1.56 3.67
N LEU A 252 16.76 -0.47 4.30
CA LEU A 252 18.13 -0.39 4.85
C LEU A 252 18.35 -1.39 6.00
N LEU A 253 17.30 -1.76 6.74
CA LEU A 253 17.38 -2.77 7.79
C LEU A 253 17.77 -4.15 7.24
N GLN A 254 17.54 -4.38 5.94
CA GLN A 254 17.85 -5.63 5.24
C GLN A 254 19.14 -5.53 4.40
N ARG A 255 19.86 -4.39 4.46
CA ARG A 255 21.02 -4.08 3.58
C ARG A 255 22.28 -3.78 4.37
N ALA A 256 22.80 -4.79 5.05
CA ALA A 256 24.05 -4.69 5.81
C ALA A 256 25.24 -4.21 4.97
N ASP A 257 25.27 -4.60 3.69
CA ASP A 257 26.27 -4.18 2.71
C ASP A 257 26.25 -2.67 2.45
N ILE A 258 25.06 -2.05 2.50
CA ILE A 258 24.89 -0.61 2.34
C ILE A 258 25.17 0.10 3.66
N VAL A 259 24.55 -0.35 4.76
CA VAL A 259 24.68 0.27 6.09
C VAL A 259 26.12 0.31 6.59
N ALA A 260 26.97 -0.65 6.17
CA ALA A 260 28.38 -0.70 6.53
C ALA A 260 29.27 0.32 5.79
N LYS A 261 28.78 1.03 4.76
CA LYS A 261 29.58 2.00 3.99
C LYS A 261 29.98 3.22 4.84
N ASP A 262 31.13 3.81 4.54
CA ASP A 262 31.63 5.00 5.25
C ASP A 262 30.85 6.28 4.88
N ASP A 263 30.40 6.36 3.63
CA ASP A 263 29.53 7.42 3.15
C ASP A 263 28.60 6.94 2.02
N TYR A 264 27.65 7.80 1.66
CA TYR A 264 26.60 7.52 0.67
C TYR A 264 26.63 8.53 -0.49
N LYS A 265 27.79 9.13 -0.77
CA LYS A 265 27.93 10.24 -1.73
C LYS A 265 27.60 9.85 -3.16
N ASP A 266 27.69 8.57 -3.51
CA ASP A 266 27.32 8.08 -4.84
C ASP A 266 25.84 7.64 -4.89
N LEU A 267 25.35 7.00 -3.82
CA LEU A 267 23.98 6.47 -3.76
C LEU A 267 22.92 7.56 -3.67
N ILE A 268 23.16 8.63 -2.89
CA ILE A 268 22.19 9.71 -2.72
C ILE A 268 21.95 10.45 -4.05
N PRO A 269 22.97 10.90 -4.80
CA PRO A 269 22.77 11.50 -6.12
C PRO A 269 22.11 10.53 -7.10
N GLU A 270 22.45 9.24 -7.07
CA GLU A 270 21.82 8.25 -7.92
C GLU A 270 20.31 8.16 -7.70
N LEU A 271 19.89 8.02 -6.44
CA LEU A 271 18.48 8.01 -6.09
C LEU A 271 17.79 9.32 -6.48
N LYS A 272 18.44 10.48 -6.37
CA LYS A 272 17.92 11.76 -6.88
C LYS A 272 17.66 11.71 -8.38
N ARG A 273 18.59 11.16 -9.17
CA ARG A 273 18.39 11.00 -10.64
C ARG A 273 17.20 10.08 -10.92
N GLN A 274 17.09 8.97 -10.21
CA GLN A 274 15.98 8.02 -10.35
C GLN A 274 14.63 8.63 -9.98
N VAL A 275 14.56 9.42 -8.90
CA VAL A 275 13.33 10.14 -8.52
C VAL A 275 12.92 11.16 -9.60
N LEU A 276 13.87 11.92 -10.15
CA LEU A 276 13.58 12.86 -11.24
C LEU A 276 13.15 12.15 -12.53
N GLN A 277 13.71 10.98 -12.82
CA GLN A 277 13.29 10.13 -13.94
C GLN A 277 11.84 9.67 -13.74
N LEU A 278 11.52 9.11 -12.58
CA LEU A 278 10.15 8.67 -12.26
C LEU A 278 9.15 9.82 -12.26
N TYR A 279 9.55 10.99 -11.75
CA TYR A 279 8.74 12.21 -11.81
C TYR A 279 8.29 12.53 -13.24
N LYS A 280 9.25 12.51 -14.20
CA LYS A 280 8.97 12.75 -15.62
C LYS A 280 8.08 11.67 -16.21
N MET A 281 8.36 10.40 -15.94
CA MET A 281 7.55 9.27 -16.42
C MET A 281 6.09 9.36 -15.96
N VAL A 282 5.84 9.69 -14.68
CA VAL A 282 4.47 9.89 -14.16
C VAL A 282 3.79 11.08 -14.85
N LYS A 283 4.53 12.18 -15.07
CA LYS A 283 4.00 13.39 -15.73
C LYS A 283 3.63 13.11 -17.18
N GLU A 284 4.45 12.33 -17.88
CA GLU A 284 4.24 11.91 -19.27
C GLU A 284 3.02 11.00 -19.40
N ASP A 285 2.88 10.01 -18.53
CA ASP A 285 1.72 9.11 -18.53
C ASP A 285 0.42 9.84 -18.17
N ASN A 286 0.47 10.67 -17.13
CA ASN A 286 -0.70 11.39 -16.65
C ASN A 286 -0.33 12.73 -15.97
N LYS A 287 -0.41 13.80 -16.75
CA LYS A 287 -0.12 15.18 -16.33
C LYS A 287 -0.96 15.70 -15.15
N HIS A 288 -2.04 15.02 -14.80
CA HIS A 288 -2.95 15.44 -13.72
C HIS A 288 -2.49 14.94 -12.33
N ILE A 289 -1.58 13.96 -12.24
CA ILE A 289 -1.20 13.37 -10.95
C ILE A 289 -0.46 14.37 -10.04
N TRP A 290 0.60 15.01 -10.53
CA TRP A 290 1.40 15.92 -9.70
C TRP A 290 0.63 17.13 -9.17
N PRO A 291 -0.27 17.77 -9.94
CA PRO A 291 -1.21 18.76 -9.40
C PRO A 291 -1.99 18.29 -8.18
N GLY A 292 -2.42 17.03 -8.12
CA GLY A 292 -3.12 16.46 -6.97
C GLY A 292 -2.26 16.29 -5.72
N ILE A 293 -0.98 15.95 -5.89
CA ILE A 293 -0.02 15.88 -4.77
C ILE A 293 0.30 17.28 -4.22
N GLU A 294 0.39 18.26 -5.12
CA GLU A 294 0.59 19.65 -4.73
C GLU A 294 -0.63 20.22 -4.00
N ASN A 295 -1.82 20.04 -4.57
CA ASN A 295 -3.09 20.49 -4.01
C ASN A 295 -4.12 19.34 -3.90
N PRO A 296 -4.11 18.59 -2.78
CA PRO A 296 -5.02 17.46 -2.52
C PRO A 296 -6.51 17.80 -2.63
N ASN A 297 -6.87 19.06 -2.38
CA ASN A 297 -8.27 19.51 -2.44
C ASN A 297 -8.84 19.46 -3.86
N LEU A 298 -8.00 19.38 -4.89
CA LEU A 298 -8.45 19.20 -6.28
C LEU A 298 -9.21 17.89 -6.49
N TYR A 299 -8.92 16.86 -5.70
CA TYR A 299 -9.43 15.49 -5.89
C TYR A 299 -10.17 14.93 -4.67
N ALA A 300 -10.15 15.63 -3.53
CA ALA A 300 -10.67 15.13 -2.25
C ALA A 300 -12.15 14.68 -2.28
N TYR A 301 -12.97 15.27 -3.16
CA TYR A 301 -14.41 15.01 -3.25
C TYR A 301 -14.84 14.28 -4.53
N ASP A 302 -13.90 14.01 -5.43
CA ASP A 302 -14.21 13.44 -6.73
C ASP A 302 -14.30 11.91 -6.65
N VAL A 303 -15.34 11.35 -7.28
CA VAL A 303 -15.57 9.90 -7.35
C VAL A 303 -15.79 9.51 -8.81
N PRO A 304 -14.73 9.17 -9.55
CA PRO A 304 -14.86 8.81 -10.96
C PRO A 304 -15.61 7.47 -11.07
N THR A 305 -16.55 7.39 -12.01
CA THR A 305 -17.27 6.15 -12.35
C THR A 305 -16.64 5.42 -13.53
N ALA A 306 -15.91 6.13 -14.37
CA ALA A 306 -15.13 5.62 -15.48
C ALA A 306 -13.88 6.49 -15.66
N TYR A 307 -12.86 5.93 -16.29
CA TYR A 307 -11.63 6.65 -16.65
C TYR A 307 -11.07 6.10 -17.96
N SER A 308 -10.08 6.80 -18.51
CA SER A 308 -9.24 6.30 -19.59
C SER A 308 -7.77 6.57 -19.23
N PRO A 309 -6.82 5.78 -19.74
CA PRO A 309 -5.41 6.03 -19.50
C PRO A 309 -5.01 7.48 -19.82
N GLY A 310 -4.35 8.14 -18.87
CA GLY A 310 -3.92 9.53 -18.93
C GLY A 310 -5.00 10.57 -18.61
N SER A 311 -6.23 10.15 -18.29
CA SER A 311 -7.33 11.10 -17.99
C SER A 311 -7.25 11.67 -16.58
N ARG A 312 -7.98 12.78 -16.32
CA ARG A 312 -8.08 13.36 -14.97
C ARG A 312 -8.74 12.38 -14.00
N GLU A 313 -9.72 11.61 -14.46
CA GLU A 313 -10.45 10.60 -13.67
C GLU A 313 -9.52 9.47 -13.23
N GLU A 314 -8.60 9.03 -14.09
CA GLU A 314 -7.55 8.07 -13.72
C GLU A 314 -6.66 8.65 -12.62
N ALA A 315 -6.23 9.90 -12.77
CA ALA A 315 -5.41 10.57 -11.74
C ALA A 315 -6.15 10.68 -10.40
N VAL A 316 -7.45 10.95 -10.41
CA VAL A 316 -8.29 10.94 -9.19
C VAL A 316 -8.32 9.55 -8.57
N LEU A 317 -8.50 8.49 -9.37
CA LEU A 317 -8.50 7.11 -8.89
C LEU A 317 -7.16 6.74 -8.24
N ILE A 318 -6.05 7.01 -8.92
CA ILE A 318 -4.69 6.78 -8.39
C ILE A 318 -4.48 7.58 -7.11
N PHE A 319 -4.84 8.86 -7.11
CA PHE A 319 -4.75 9.72 -5.94
C PHE A 319 -5.50 9.13 -4.74
N ARG A 320 -6.73 8.63 -4.93
CA ARG A 320 -7.51 8.02 -3.84
C ARG A 320 -6.83 6.76 -3.28
N ASN A 321 -6.17 5.99 -4.13
CA ASN A 321 -5.47 4.77 -3.74
C ASN A 321 -4.12 5.03 -3.06
N SER A 322 -3.40 6.09 -3.46
CA SER A 322 -2.03 6.34 -3.01
C SER A 322 -1.86 7.53 -2.06
N TRP A 323 -2.80 8.48 -1.99
CA TRP A 323 -2.59 9.75 -1.26
C TRP A 323 -2.14 9.54 0.18
N TYR A 324 -2.74 8.59 0.89
CA TYR A 324 -2.38 8.37 2.28
C TYR A 324 -0.94 7.89 2.48
N SER A 325 -0.40 7.05 1.59
CA SER A 325 1.02 6.64 1.71
C SER A 325 1.97 7.82 1.56
N TRP A 326 1.59 8.83 0.76
CA TRP A 326 2.34 10.08 0.63
C TRP A 326 2.13 11.01 1.83
N SER A 327 0.88 11.24 2.24
CA SER A 327 0.54 12.17 3.34
C SER A 327 1.06 11.73 4.71
N GLU A 328 1.32 10.44 4.85
CA GLU A 328 1.93 9.83 6.03
C GLU A 328 3.47 10.00 6.04
N THR A 329 4.06 10.70 5.07
CA THR A 329 5.51 10.92 4.95
C THR A 329 5.85 12.35 4.54
N GLU A 330 5.85 13.26 5.51
CA GLU A 330 6.09 14.69 5.28
C GLU A 330 7.43 15.00 4.56
N PRO A 331 8.57 14.36 4.90
CA PRO A 331 9.82 14.59 4.16
C PRO A 331 9.72 14.26 2.67
N ALA A 332 8.92 13.24 2.31
CA ALA A 332 8.73 12.84 0.92
C ALA A 332 7.84 13.83 0.16
N ILE A 333 6.74 14.29 0.79
CA ILE A 333 5.87 15.34 0.23
C ILE A 333 6.65 16.64 0.02
N SER A 334 7.40 17.07 1.02
CA SER A 334 8.20 18.29 0.95
C SER A 334 9.21 18.23 -0.20
N TYR A 335 9.86 17.08 -0.39
CA TYR A 335 10.80 16.87 -1.50
C TYR A 335 10.11 16.95 -2.86
N ILE A 336 9.04 16.17 -3.10
CA ILE A 336 8.39 16.11 -4.42
C ILE A 336 7.71 17.44 -4.78
N ARG A 337 7.16 18.17 -3.80
CA ARG A 337 6.64 19.54 -4.02
C ARG A 337 7.75 20.51 -4.41
N GLY A 338 8.96 20.34 -3.90
CA GLY A 338 10.14 21.08 -4.37
C GLY A 338 10.44 20.81 -5.84
N VAL A 339 10.42 19.53 -6.26
CA VAL A 339 10.60 19.15 -7.67
C VAL A 339 9.52 19.78 -8.56
N ILE A 340 8.24 19.69 -8.16
CA ILE A 340 7.11 20.26 -8.90
C ILE A 340 7.26 21.78 -9.07
N LYS A 341 7.71 22.49 -8.03
CA LYS A 341 7.91 23.95 -8.10
C LYS A 341 9.05 24.34 -9.04
N ASN A 342 10.13 23.56 -9.09
CA ASN A 342 11.31 23.83 -9.92
C ASN A 342 11.12 23.45 -11.40
N ASP A 343 10.11 22.65 -11.71
CA ASP A 343 9.77 22.26 -13.09
C ASP A 343 8.84 23.27 -13.80
N ARG A 344 8.35 24.28 -13.07
CA ARG A 344 7.62 25.43 -13.61
C ARG A 344 8.59 26.51 -14.07
#